data_AF-A0A178WPN0-F1
#
_entry.id   AF-A0A178WPN0-F1
#
_cell.length_a   1.000
_cell.length_b   1.000
_cell.length_c   1.000
_cell.angle_alpha   90.00
_cell.angle_beta   90.00
_cell.angle_gamma   90.00
#
_symmetry.space_group_name_H-M   'P 1'
#
loop_
_entity.id
_entity.type
_entity.pdbx_description
1 polymer ?
#
loop_
_entity_poly.entity_id
_entity_poly.type
_entity_poly.pdbx_seq_one_letter_code
_entity_poly.pdbx_strand_id
1 'polypeptide(L)'
;METELLIGRHREVVGQLSALAKEHTLRETFTEYLMTALARSNRRAEALETFASARQNLVQQLGIEPGSSMRKLHHSILVGEMSDAV
;
A
#
# COMPACT_ATOMS: atom_id res chain seq x y z
N MET A 1 1.44 -17.59 19.00
CA MET A 1 -0.04 -17.60 18.97
C MET A 1 -0.63 -16.20 18.76
N GLU A 2 -0.24 -15.17 19.52
CA GLU A 2 -0.72 -13.79 19.29
C GLU A 2 -0.30 -13.20 17.93
N THR A 3 0.92 -13.53 17.48
CA THR A 3 1.47 -13.14 16.18
C THR A 3 0.69 -13.73 15.01
N GLU A 4 0.27 -15.00 15.08
CA GLU A 4 -0.50 -15.65 14.00
C GLU A 4 -1.92 -15.06 13.88
N LEU A 5 -2.52 -14.67 14.99
CA LEU A 5 -3.84 -14.02 15.04
C LEU A 5 -3.80 -12.61 14.44
N LEU A 6 -2.75 -11.84 14.75
CA LEU A 6 -2.50 -10.54 14.12
C LEU A 6 -2.24 -10.70 12.61
N ILE A 7 -1.40 -11.66 12.21
CA ILE A 7 -1.10 -11.97 10.80
C ILE A 7 -2.38 -12.39 10.04
N GLY A 8 -3.29 -13.14 10.67
CA GLY A 8 -4.58 -13.52 10.09
C GLY A 8 -5.47 -12.31 9.78
N ARG A 9 -5.63 -11.40 10.75
CA ARG A 9 -6.40 -10.15 10.56
C ARG A 9 -5.75 -9.22 9.53
N HIS A 10 -4.42 -9.13 9.54
CA HIS A 10 -3.68 -8.36 8.54
C HIS A 10 -3.87 -8.94 7.13
N ARG A 11 -3.85 -10.27 6.96
CA ARG A 11 -4.08 -10.90 5.65
C ARG A 11 -5.51 -10.69 5.14
N GLU A 12 -6.52 -10.75 6.00
CA GLU A 12 -7.91 -10.44 5.62
C GLU A 12 -8.05 -8.97 5.17
N VAL A 13 -7.52 -8.04 5.96
CA VAL A 13 -7.58 -6.60 5.64
C VAL A 13 -6.80 -6.30 4.35
N VAL A 14 -5.61 -6.88 4.17
CA VAL A 14 -4.84 -6.75 2.92
C VAL A 14 -5.60 -7.35 1.74
N GLY A 15 -6.27 -8.49 1.91
CA GLY A 15 -7.06 -9.13 0.86
C GLY A 15 -8.22 -8.24 0.40
N GLN A 16 -8.98 -7.67 1.34
CA GLN A 16 -10.07 -6.75 1.05
C GLN A 16 -9.57 -5.45 0.40
N LEU A 17 -8.50 -4.85 0.93
CA LEU A 17 -7.89 -3.65 0.36
C LEU A 17 -7.30 -3.90 -1.03
N SER A 18 -6.75 -5.10 -1.28
CA SER A 18 -6.25 -5.48 -2.61
C SER A 18 -7.38 -5.59 -3.64
N ALA A 19 -8.54 -6.11 -3.24
CA ALA A 19 -9.70 -6.17 -4.11
C ALA A 19 -10.20 -4.74 -4.44
N LEU A 20 -10.38 -3.91 -3.41
CA LEU A 20 -10.82 -2.51 -3.57
C LEU A 20 -9.84 -1.67 -4.39
N ALA A 21 -8.53 -1.83 -4.19
CA ALA A 21 -7.51 -1.11 -4.95
C ALA A 21 -7.50 -1.53 -6.44
N LYS A 22 -7.81 -2.79 -6.75
CA LYS A 22 -7.97 -3.28 -8.12
C LYS A 22 -9.28 -2.82 -8.77
N GLU A 23 -10.36 -2.71 -7.99
CA GLU A 23 -11.65 -2.21 -8.47
C GLU A 23 -11.63 -0.69 -8.68
N HIS A 24 -10.85 0.03 -7.88
CA HIS A 24 -10.72 1.48 -7.90
C HIS A 24 -9.29 1.95 -8.14
N THR A 25 -8.69 1.49 -9.24
CA THR A 25 -7.28 1.72 -9.59
C THR A 25 -6.87 3.20 -9.65
N LEU A 26 -7.81 4.10 -9.96
CA LEU A 26 -7.55 5.55 -10.02
C LEU A 26 -7.72 6.28 -8.67
N ARG A 27 -8.17 5.57 -7.62
CA ARG A 27 -8.32 6.13 -6.28
C ARG A 27 -7.07 5.85 -5.45
N GLU A 28 -6.19 6.83 -5.39
CA GLU A 28 -4.92 6.77 -4.66
C GLU A 28 -5.11 6.38 -3.19
N THR A 29 -6.18 6.82 -2.53
CA THR A 29 -6.45 6.52 -1.12
C THR A 29 -6.53 5.01 -0.80
N PHE A 30 -7.11 4.19 -1.69
CA PHE A 30 -7.16 2.74 -1.46
C PHE A 30 -5.78 2.09 -1.63
N THR A 31 -5.00 2.60 -2.59
CA THR A 31 -3.61 2.21 -2.79
C THR A 31 -2.76 2.56 -1.56
N GLU A 32 -2.93 3.76 -1.01
CA GLU A 32 -2.23 4.21 0.21
C GLU A 32 -2.56 3.33 1.42
N TYR A 33 -3.82 2.97 1.62
CA TYR A 33 -4.22 2.05 2.70
C TYR A 33 -3.62 0.66 2.52
N LEU A 34 -3.62 0.13 1.30
CA LEU A 34 -3.02 -1.16 1.00
C LEU A 34 -1.50 -1.16 1.24
N MET A 35 -0.80 -0.14 0.75
CA MET A 35 0.64 0.05 0.98
C MET A 35 0.97 0.10 2.48
N THR A 36 0.18 0.85 3.25
CA THR A 36 0.34 0.97 4.71
C THR A 36 0.12 -0.37 5.40
N ALA A 37 -0.96 -1.09 5.06
CA ALA A 37 -1.29 -2.38 5.63
C ALA A 37 -0.20 -3.43 5.33
N LEU A 38 0.28 -3.48 4.09
CA LEU A 38 1.35 -4.38 3.65
C LEU A 38 2.65 -4.13 4.42
N ALA A 39 3.10 -2.89 4.46
CA ALA A 39 4.34 -2.55 5.13
C ALA A 39 4.29 -2.74 6.66
N ARG A 40 3.14 -2.46 7.32
CA ARG A 40 2.94 -2.82 8.75
C ARG A 40 2.90 -4.33 8.99
N SER A 41 2.53 -5.10 7.98
CA SER A 41 2.55 -6.57 8.02
C SER A 41 3.92 -7.15 7.67
N ASN A 42 4.99 -6.35 7.70
CA ASN A 42 6.34 -6.71 7.29
C ASN A 42 6.46 -7.17 5.81
N ARG A 43 5.48 -6.81 4.97
CA ARG A 43 5.41 -7.11 3.53
C ARG A 43 5.79 -5.87 2.71
N ARG A 44 6.94 -5.29 3.05
CA ARG A 44 7.43 -4.02 2.48
C ARG A 44 7.63 -4.09 0.96
N ALA A 45 8.14 -5.20 0.43
CA ALA A 45 8.33 -5.38 -1.01
C ALA A 45 7.00 -5.25 -1.77
N GLU A 46 5.94 -5.91 -1.28
CA GLU A 46 4.62 -5.88 -1.89
C GLU A 46 3.98 -4.49 -1.80
N ALA A 47 4.25 -3.72 -0.75
CA ALA A 47 3.83 -2.33 -0.67
C ALA A 47 4.48 -1.46 -1.77
N LEU A 48 5.76 -1.67 -2.06
CA LEU A 48 6.47 -0.96 -3.14
C LEU A 48 6.00 -1.38 -4.53
N GLU A 49 5.72 -2.67 -4.73
CA GLU A 49 5.13 -3.18 -5.97
C GLU A 49 3.73 -2.59 -6.22
N THR A 50 2.94 -2.44 -5.16
CA THR A 50 1.60 -1.83 -5.21
C THR A 50 1.69 -0.38 -5.69
N PHE A 51 2.65 0.40 -5.16
CA PHE A 51 2.91 1.77 -5.63
C PHE A 51 3.32 1.81 -7.11
N ALA A 52 4.23 0.93 -7.53
CA ALA A 52 4.71 0.88 -8.91
C ALA A 52 3.55 0.59 -9.89
N SER A 53 2.69 -0.37 -9.55
CA SER A 53 1.50 -0.70 -10.34
C SER A 53 0.50 0.46 -10.40
N ALA A 54 0.21 1.11 -9.27
CA ALA A 54 -0.70 2.25 -9.23
C ALA A 54 -0.16 3.44 -10.06
N ARG A 55 1.14 3.74 -9.95
CA ARG A 55 1.80 4.77 -10.76
C ARG A 55 1.69 4.45 -12.25
N GLN A 56 1.97 3.22 -12.66
CA GLN A 56 1.84 2.82 -14.07
C GLN A 56 0.41 3.04 -14.58
N ASN A 57 -0.60 2.66 -13.79
CA ASN A 57 -2.00 2.86 -14.17
C ASN A 57 -2.38 4.35 -14.29
N LEU A 58 -1.95 5.19 -13.34
CA LEU A 58 -2.22 6.64 -13.39
C LEU A 58 -1.57 7.29 -14.62
N VAL A 59 -0.32 6.93 -14.90
CA VAL A 59 0.40 7.45 -16.08
C VAL A 59 -0.26 6.95 -17.37
N GLN A 60 -0.64 5.67 -17.45
CA GLN A 60 -1.24 5.10 -18.66
C GLN A 60 -2.66 5.59 -18.93
N GLN A 61 -3.49 5.74 -17.89
CA GLN A 61 -4.91 6.07 -18.07
C GLN A 61 -5.18 7.58 -18.06
N LEU A 62 -4.42 8.34 -17.26
CA LEU A 62 -4.67 9.77 -17.04
C LEU A 62 -3.49 10.66 -17.45
N GLY A 63 -2.32 10.09 -17.76
CA GLY A 63 -1.12 10.87 -18.08
C GLY A 63 -0.55 11.66 -16.89
N ILE A 64 -0.96 11.31 -15.66
CA ILE A 64 -0.53 12.01 -14.44
C ILE A 64 0.35 11.12 -13.57
N GLU A 65 1.20 11.77 -12.79
CA GLU A 65 1.98 11.14 -11.73
C GLU A 65 1.18 11.08 -10.41
N PRO A 66 1.54 10.18 -9.48
CA PRO A 66 0.87 10.09 -8.18
C PRO A 66 0.94 11.39 -7.37
N GLY A 67 -0.11 11.62 -6.59
CA GLY A 67 -0.24 12.68 -5.62
C GLY A 67 0.90 12.72 -4.61
N SER A 68 1.05 13.88 -3.96
CA SER A 68 2.13 14.12 -3.00
C SER A 68 2.03 13.23 -1.76
N SER A 69 0.82 12.85 -1.33
CA SER A 69 0.59 11.91 -0.22
C SER A 69 1.14 10.52 -0.54
N MET A 70 0.79 9.95 -1.69
CA MET A 70 1.21 8.62 -2.10
C MET A 70 2.73 8.55 -2.33
N ARG A 71 3.33 9.60 -2.90
CA ARG A 71 4.79 9.72 -3.04
C ARG A 71 5.52 9.82 -1.70
N LYS A 72 4.98 10.57 -0.74
CA LYS A 72 5.54 10.65 0.63
C LYS A 72 5.46 9.29 1.32
N LEU A 73 4.33 8.60 1.21
CA LEU A 73 4.16 7.26 1.78
C LEU A 73 5.18 6.28 1.20
N HIS A 74 5.33 6.25 -0.12
CA HIS A 74 6.36 5.44 -0.79
C HIS A 74 7.77 5.76 -0.28
N HIS A 75 8.10 7.04 -0.11
CA HIS A 75 9.38 7.44 0.47
C HIS A 75 9.55 6.92 1.91
N SER A 76 8.57 7.14 2.80
CA SER A 76 8.62 6.65 4.19
C SER A 76 8.78 5.12 4.26
N ILE A 77 8.15 4.39 3.34
CA ILE A 77 8.36 2.95 3.19
C ILE A 77 9.80 2.66 2.78
N LEU A 78 10.37 3.38 1.81
CA LEU A 78 11.76 3.20 1.34
C LEU A 78 12.83 3.52 2.39
N VAL A 79 12.60 4.50 3.26
CA VAL A 79 13.58 4.86 4.31
C VAL A 79 13.33 4.12 5.63
N GLY A 80 12.21 3.40 5.75
CA GLY A 80 11.87 2.63 6.95
C GLY A 80 11.25 3.47 8.08
N GLU A 81 10.99 4.76 7.86
CA GLU A 81 10.38 5.70 8.81
C GLU A 81 8.92 5.37 9.16
N MET A 82 8.33 4.37 8.51
CA MET A 82 6.96 3.95 8.80
C MET A 82 6.81 3.11 10.07
N SER A 83 7.92 2.79 10.73
CA SER A 83 8.00 1.90 11.89
C SER A 83 8.61 2.60 13.10
N ASP A 84 7.90 3.58 13.68
CA ASP A 84 8.14 4.07 15.04
C ASP A 84 6.82 4.23 15.81
N ALA A 85 6.03 3.15 15.85
CA ALA A 85 4.96 2.99 16.83
C ALA A 85 4.91 1.52 17.24
N VAL A 86 5.73 1.19 18.24
CA VAL A 86 5.54 0.05 19.14
C VAL A 86 4.62 0.51 20.27
#